data_AF-A0A2R8BS21-F1
#
_entry.id   AF-A0A2R8BS21-F1
#
_cell.length_a   1.000
_cell.length_b   1.000
_cell.length_c   1.000
_cell.angle_alpha   90.00
_cell.angle_beta   90.00
_cell.angle_gamma   90.00
#
_symmetry.space_group_name_H-M   'P 1'
#
loop_
_entity.id
_entity.type
_entity.pdbx_description
1 polymer ?
#
loop_
_entity_poly.entity_id
_entity_poly.type
_entity_poly.pdbx_seq_one_letter_code
_entity_poly.pdbx_strand_id
1 'polypeptide(L)'
;MATRKFVEVGGGEGPAKELRKTYASAEAARKAATAELEDGNAAVDRIEVTMAGAPWLRAEDPFVLPPLEPEYAGDWVIQQIVHTMMKDGFRSRASLERPRQAGA
;
A
#
# COMPACT_ATOMS: atom_id res chain seq x y z
N MET A 1 -22.37 -19.49 28.82
CA MET A 1 -21.76 -18.16 28.61
C MET A 1 -20.60 -18.33 27.62
N ALA A 2 -20.56 -17.54 26.55
CA ALA A 2 -19.49 -17.63 25.54
C ALA A 2 -18.35 -16.66 25.91
N THR A 3 -17.14 -17.18 26.10
CA THR A 3 -15.94 -16.38 26.43
C THR A 3 -15.29 -15.88 25.14
N ARG A 4 -15.24 -14.56 24.95
CA ARG A 4 -14.52 -13.93 23.83
C ARG A 4 -13.03 -13.87 24.14
N LYS A 5 -12.19 -14.27 23.18
CA LYS A 5 -10.72 -14.18 23.26
C LYS A 5 -10.24 -13.10 22.29
N PHE A 6 -9.37 -12.22 22.76
CA PHE A 6 -8.73 -11.19 21.96
C PHE A 6 -7.39 -11.69 21.44
N VAL A 7 -7.03 -11.26 20.23
CA VAL A 7 -5.80 -11.63 19.55
C VAL A 7 -5.18 -10.34 19.02
N GLU A 8 -3.95 -10.07 19.44
CA GLU A 8 -3.16 -8.92 19.00
C GLU A 8 -2.07 -9.36 18.03
N VAL A 9 -1.81 -8.54 17.00
CA VAL A 9 -0.76 -8.75 16.00
C VAL A 9 -0.09 -7.40 15.73
N GLY A 10 1.26 -7.35 15.83
CA GLY A 10 2.06 -6.14 15.69
C GLY A 10 2.51 -5.59 17.05
N GLY A 11 3.80 -5.69 17.35
CA GLY A 11 4.41 -5.23 18.60
C GLY A 11 5.01 -3.83 18.48
N GLY A 12 4.19 -2.83 18.19
CA GLY A 12 4.61 -1.43 18.07
C GLY A 12 3.91 -0.55 19.10
N GLU A 13 4.63 0.42 19.66
CA GLU A 13 4.14 1.44 20.59
C GLU A 13 3.25 2.50 19.87
N GLY A 14 2.34 2.02 19.02
CA GLY A 14 1.45 2.83 18.17
C GLY A 14 -0.02 2.55 18.46
N PRO A 15 -0.95 3.31 17.84
CA PRO A 15 -2.38 3.15 18.08
C PRO A 15 -2.89 1.77 17.62
N ALA A 16 -3.39 0.98 18.56
CA ALA A 16 -3.97 -0.33 18.28
C ALA A 16 -5.33 -0.20 17.58
N LYS A 17 -5.47 -0.80 16.40
CA LYS A 17 -6.74 -0.85 15.64
C LYS A 17 -7.52 -2.11 16.00
N GLU A 18 -8.65 -1.96 16.69
CA GLU A 18 -9.54 -3.09 17.00
C GLU A 18 -10.42 -3.46 15.79
N LEU A 19 -10.32 -4.70 15.33
CA LEU A 19 -11.23 -5.25 14.34
C LEU A 19 -12.61 -5.51 14.96
N ARG A 20 -13.65 -4.79 14.50
CA ARG A 20 -15.04 -4.97 14.99
C ARG A 20 -15.69 -6.31 14.62
N LYS A 21 -15.05 -7.11 13.76
CA LYS A 21 -15.54 -8.43 13.34
C LYS A 21 -15.10 -9.50 14.34
N THR A 22 -16.03 -10.40 14.68
CA THR A 22 -15.72 -11.61 15.45
C THR A 22 -15.41 -12.75 14.50
N TYR A 23 -14.40 -13.54 14.84
CA TYR A 23 -13.92 -14.66 14.02
C TYR A 23 -14.12 -15.99 14.75
N ALA A 24 -14.34 -17.06 13.99
CA ALA A 24 -14.66 -18.39 14.53
C ALA A 24 -13.48 -19.06 15.24
N SER A 25 -12.24 -18.65 14.94
CA SER A 25 -11.02 -19.19 15.55
C SER A 25 -9.98 -18.10 15.77
N ALA A 26 -9.05 -18.35 16.70
CA ALA A 26 -7.92 -17.47 16.95
C ALA A 26 -7.02 -17.33 15.72
N GLU A 27 -6.90 -18.38 14.90
CA GLU A 27 -6.10 -18.39 13.68
C GLU A 27 -6.73 -17.48 12.59
N ALA A 28 -8.06 -17.55 12.42
CA ALA A 28 -8.77 -16.66 11.51
C ALA A 28 -8.68 -15.18 11.96
N ALA A 29 -8.73 -14.93 13.28
CA ALA A 29 -8.52 -13.61 13.85
C ALA A 29 -7.10 -13.08 13.59
N ARG A 30 -6.06 -13.92 13.76
CA ARG A 30 -4.66 -13.55 13.45
C ARG A 30 -4.48 -13.23 11.98
N LYS A 31 -5.01 -14.05 11.08
CA LYS A 31 -4.89 -13.82 9.64
C LYS A 31 -5.57 -12.53 9.20
N ALA A 32 -6.75 -12.24 9.74
CA ALA A 32 -7.44 -10.98 9.47
C ALA A 32 -6.71 -9.77 10.05
N ALA A 33 -6.17 -9.88 11.27
CA ALA A 33 -5.37 -8.82 11.89
C ALA A 33 -4.07 -8.55 11.13
N THR A 34 -3.41 -9.60 10.63
CA THR A 34 -2.19 -9.49 9.81
C THR A 34 -2.50 -8.82 8.47
N ALA A 35 -3.55 -9.25 7.79
CA ALA A 35 -3.98 -8.64 6.53
C ALA A 35 -4.39 -7.18 6.69
N GLU A 36 -5.09 -6.81 7.76
CA GLU A 36 -5.46 -5.42 8.03
C GLU A 36 -4.24 -4.56 8.43
N LEU A 37 -3.24 -5.15 9.09
CA LEU A 37 -1.98 -4.47 9.41
C LEU A 37 -1.17 -4.23 8.13
N GLU A 38 -1.08 -5.23 7.26
CA GLU A 38 -0.45 -5.13 5.93
C GLU A 38 -1.17 -4.12 5.04
N ASP A 39 -2.50 -4.17 4.98
CA ASP A 39 -3.32 -3.21 4.23
C ASP A 39 -3.23 -1.80 4.83
N GLY A 40 -3.19 -1.67 6.16
CA GLY A 40 -3.00 -0.41 6.85
C GLY A 40 -1.65 0.22 6.54
N ASN A 41 -0.57 -0.57 6.54
CA ASN A 41 0.77 -0.10 6.20
C ASN A 41 0.90 0.20 4.69
N ALA A 42 0.26 -0.59 3.83
CA ALA A 42 0.25 -0.35 2.38
C ALA A 42 -0.59 0.88 1.98
N ALA A 43 -1.68 1.15 2.69
CA ALA A 43 -2.56 2.29 2.42
C ALA A 43 -1.99 3.64 2.90
N VAL A 44 -0.93 3.64 3.71
CA VAL A 44 -0.33 4.87 4.27
C VAL A 44 0.63 5.55 3.29
N ASP A 45 1.31 4.78 2.42
CA ASP A 45 2.33 5.34 1.53
C ASP A 45 1.87 5.36 0.07
N ARG A 46 1.25 6.47 -0.35
CA ARG A 46 0.90 6.76 -1.75
C ARG A 46 1.65 7.98 -2.27
N ILE A 47 2.28 7.85 -3.44
CA ILE A 47 2.92 8.98 -4.14
C ILE A 47 2.26 9.19 -5.50
N GLU A 48 1.97 10.43 -5.85
CA GLU A 48 1.54 10.80 -7.20
C GLU A 48 2.67 11.51 -7.94
N VAL A 49 3.14 10.93 -9.05
CA VAL A 49 4.20 11.50 -9.89
C VAL A 49 3.62 11.95 -11.21
N THR A 50 3.84 13.21 -11.56
CA THR A 50 3.54 13.74 -12.90
C THR A 50 4.83 13.89 -13.69
N MET A 51 4.89 13.31 -14.89
CA MET A 51 6.07 13.32 -15.75
C MET A 51 5.73 13.71 -17.19
N ALA A 52 6.74 14.22 -17.89
CA ALA A 52 6.66 14.45 -19.33
C ALA A 52 6.57 13.09 -20.02
N GLY A 53 5.45 12.87 -20.70
CA GLY A 53 5.10 11.71 -21.53
C GLY A 53 5.90 10.42 -21.36
N ALA A 54 5.37 9.45 -20.64
CA ALA A 54 5.98 8.12 -20.48
C ALA A 54 5.02 7.01 -20.96
N PRO A 55 4.82 6.85 -22.29
CA PRO A 55 3.83 5.93 -22.85
C PRO A 55 4.17 4.43 -22.67
N TRP A 56 5.41 4.12 -22.27
CA TRP A 56 5.85 2.76 -22.01
C TRP A 56 5.49 2.25 -20.62
N LEU A 57 5.17 3.14 -19.68
CA LEU A 57 4.80 2.77 -18.32
C LEU A 57 3.37 2.23 -18.25
N ARG A 58 3.16 1.22 -17.42
CA ARG A 58 1.88 0.54 -17.22
C ARG A 58 1.58 0.38 -15.73
N ALA A 59 0.34 -0.01 -15.41
CA ALA A 59 0.03 -0.50 -14.08
C ALA A 59 0.85 -1.77 -13.78
N GLU A 60 1.16 -1.97 -12.50
CA GLU A 60 1.99 -3.03 -11.93
C GLU A 60 3.49 -2.96 -12.30
N ASP A 61 3.90 -2.01 -13.14
CA ASP A 61 5.32 -1.82 -13.42
C ASP A 61 6.08 -1.36 -12.16
N PRO A 62 7.30 -1.89 -11.92
CA PRO A 62 8.15 -1.41 -10.86
C PRO A 62 8.62 0.02 -11.17
N PHE A 63 8.66 0.86 -10.16
CA PHE A 63 9.09 2.24 -10.26
C PHE A 63 10.10 2.55 -9.17
N VAL A 64 11.29 3.00 -9.56
CA VAL A 64 12.31 3.44 -8.61
C VAL A 64 12.23 4.95 -8.53
N LEU A 65 11.80 5.46 -7.38
CA LEU A 65 11.78 6.90 -7.15
C LEU A 65 13.21 7.34 -6.79
N PRO A 66 13.82 8.29 -7.53
CA PRO A 66 15.11 8.84 -7.13
C PRO A 66 14.98 9.48 -5.74
N PRO A 67 16.05 9.47 -4.92
CA PRO A 67 15.99 9.95 -3.54
C PRO A 67 15.84 11.48 -3.52
N LEU A 68 14.59 11.94 -3.65
CA LEU A 68 14.21 13.34 -3.41
C LEU A 68 14.34 13.64 -1.92
N GLU A 69 13.89 12.70 -1.08
CA GLU A 69 14.13 12.63 0.36
C GLU A 69 14.30 11.17 0.79
N PRO A 70 15.00 10.88 1.91
CA PRO A 70 15.29 9.51 2.34
C PRO A 70 14.04 8.66 2.57
N GLU A 71 12.93 9.30 2.99
CA GLU A 71 11.65 8.65 3.29
C GLU A 71 10.94 8.09 2.06
N TYR A 72 11.13 8.69 0.89
CA TYR A 72 10.52 8.26 -0.38
C TYR A 72 11.40 7.30 -1.18
N ALA A 73 12.62 7.06 -0.73
CA ALA A 73 13.55 6.16 -1.39
C ALA A 73 13.06 4.70 -1.32
N GLY A 74 13.39 3.93 -2.36
CA GLY A 74 13.13 2.50 -2.45
C GLY A 74 12.22 2.12 -3.61
N ASP A 75 11.76 0.88 -3.56
CA ASP A 75 10.91 0.30 -4.59
C ASP A 75 9.46 0.73 -4.42
N TRP A 76 8.84 1.07 -5.55
CA TRP A 76 7.43 1.40 -5.67
C TRP A 76 6.81 0.58 -6.80
N VAL A 77 5.49 0.41 -6.74
CA VAL A 77 4.70 -0.23 -7.81
C VAL A 77 3.68 0.77 -8.32
N ILE A 78 3.57 0.90 -9.64
CA ILE A 78 2.54 1.75 -10.25
C ILE A 78 1.19 1.07 -10.10
N GLN A 79 0.26 1.67 -9.36
CA GLN A 79 -1.12 1.17 -9.29
C GLN A 79 -1.97 1.62 -10.47
N GLN A 80 -1.76 2.87 -10.89
CA GLN A 80 -2.54 3.48 -11.95
C GLN A 80 -1.66 4.46 -12.70
N ILE A 81 -1.75 4.44 -14.02
CA ILE A 81 -1.18 5.48 -14.88
C ILE A 81 -2.25 6.10 -15.76
N VAL A 82 -2.27 7.43 -15.82
CA VAL A 82 -3.16 8.21 -16.68
C VAL A 82 -2.31 8.98 -17.67
N HIS A 83 -2.47 8.65 -18.95
CA HIS A 83 -1.86 9.36 -20.05
C HIS A 83 -2.83 10.42 -20.58
N THR A 84 -2.37 11.66 -20.71
CA THR A 84 -3.19 12.75 -21.22
C THR A 84 -2.47 13.46 -22.35
N MET A 85 -3.15 13.55 -23.49
CA MET A 85 -2.71 14.36 -24.62
C MET A 85 -3.32 15.76 -24.48
N MET A 86 -2.49 16.77 -24.29
CA MET A 86 -2.88 18.17 -24.20
C MET A 86 -2.32 18.95 -25.40
N LYS A 87 -2.82 20.17 -25.62
CA LYS A 87 -2.33 21.05 -26.70
C LYS A 87 -0.86 21.40 -26.55
N ASP A 88 -0.34 21.37 -25.33
CA ASP A 88 1.05 21.67 -24.98
C ASP A 88 1.95 20.42 -24.87
N GLY A 89 1.41 19.24 -25.17
CA GLY A 89 2.17 18.01 -25.26
C GLY A 89 1.55 16.83 -24.53
N PHE A 90 2.37 15.79 -24.35
CA PHE A 90 1.96 14.52 -23.74
C PHE A 90 2.41 14.46 -22.28
N ARG A 91 1.49 14.19 -21.35
CA ARG A 91 1.79 14.02 -19.92
C ARG A 91 1.32 12.67 -19.42
N SER A 92 2.03 12.15 -18.43
CA SER A 92 1.68 10.91 -17.75
C SER A 92 1.70 11.12 -16.25
N ARG A 93 0.66 10.61 -15.58
CA ARG A 93 0.49 10.70 -14.14
C ARG A 93 0.43 9.30 -13.57
N ALA A 94 1.38 8.94 -12.73
CA ALA A 94 1.47 7.64 -12.08
C ALA A 94 1.13 7.77 -10.59
N SER A 95 0.21 6.92 -10.12
CA SER A 95 -0.02 6.68 -8.69
C SER A 95 0.82 5.49 -8.27
N LEU A 96 1.69 5.70 -7.29
CA LEU A 96 2.64 4.73 -6.77
C LEU A 96 2.20 4.30 -5.37
N GLU A 97 2.36 3.02 -5.08
CA GLU A 97 2.23 2.48 -3.72
C GLU A 97 3.45 1.61 -3.41
N ARG A 98 3.77 1.44 -2.12
CA ARG A 98 4.81 0.52 -1.69
C ARG A 98 4.45 -0.90 -2.13
N PRO A 99 5.42 -1.73 -2.56
CA PRO A 99 5.16 -3.12 -2.90
C PRO A 99 4.55 -3.81 -1.68
N ARG A 100 3.34 -4.37 -1.85
CA ARG A 100 2.72 -5.19 -0.82
C ARG A 100 3.66 -6.37 -0.57
N GLN A 101 4.25 -6.44 0.61
CA GLN A 101 5.08 -7.60 0.97
C GLN A 101 4.15 -8.82 0.97
N ALA A 102 4.34 -9.72 0.00
CA ALA A 102 3.71 -11.02 0.05
C ALA A 102 4.37 -11.78 1.20
N GLY A 103 3.66 -11.88 2.33
CA GLY A 103 4.13 -12.65 3.49
C GLY A 103 4.55 -14.06 3.07
N ALA A 104 5.81 -14.37 3.35
CA ALA A 104 6.38 -15.72 3.30
C ALA A 104 6.37 -16.33 4.70
#